data_AF-A0A8T4YLT6-F1
#
_entry.id   AF-A0A8T4YLT6-F1
#
_cell.length_a   1.000
_cell.length_b   1.000
_cell.length_c   1.000
_cell.angle_alpha   90.00
_cell.angle_beta   90.00
_cell.angle_gamma   90.00
#
_symmetry.space_group_name_H-M   'P 1'
#
loop_
_entity.id
_entity.type
_entity.pdbx_description
1 polymer ?
#
loop_
_entity_poly.entity_id
_entity_poly.type
_entity_poly.pdbx_seq_one_letter_code
_entity_poly.pdbx_strand_id
1 'polypeptide(L)' 'RKQLREMIQKYGVAGSDIIRQIHTEIFRADIPEPWKIKLADIVGEIDYRLVEGADEEVQLSALLARLVEAAYEIKGLKKV' A
#
# COMPACT_ATOMS: atom_id res chain seq x y z
N ARG A 1 -7.37 0.71 -8.40
CA ARG A 1 -8.61 0.18 -7.81
C ARG A 1 -9.19 -1.02 -8.56
N LYS A 2 -9.48 -0.96 -9.87
CA LYS A 2 -10.09 -2.08 -10.63
C LYS A 2 -9.29 -3.39 -10.53
N GLN A 3 -7.98 -3.35 -10.75
CA GLN A 3 -7.11 -4.54 -10.70
C GLN A 3 -7.12 -5.21 -9.33
N LEU A 4 -7.03 -4.43 -8.25
CA LEU A 4 -7.10 -4.92 -6.88
C LEU A 4 -8.41 -5.67 -6.61
N ARG A 5 -9.53 -5.10 -7.04
CA ARG A 5 -10.86 -5.73 -6.92
C ARG A 5 -10.95 -7.03 -7.71
N GLU A 6 -10.36 -7.09 -8.90
CA GLU A 6 -10.29 -8.33 -9.68
C GLU A 6 -9.46 -9.41 -8.94
N MET A 7 -8.30 -9.06 -8.37
CA MET A 7 -7.47 -10.00 -7.60
C MET A 7 -8.25 -10.63 -6.43
N ILE A 8 -8.98 -9.82 -5.68
CA ILE A 8 -9.75 -10.31 -4.52
C ILE A 8 -10.99 -11.08 -4.97
N GLN A 9 -11.84 -10.47 -5.80
CA GLN A 9 -13.18 -11.01 -6.09
C GLN A 9 -13.18 -12.13 -7.13
N LYS A 10 -12.25 -12.07 -8.11
CA LYS A 10 -12.20 -13.05 -9.21
C LYS A 10 -11.15 -14.12 -8.96
N TYR A 11 -9.99 -13.74 -8.42
CA TYR A 11 -8.88 -14.67 -8.21
C TYR A 11 -8.76 -15.16 -6.75
N GLY A 12 -9.59 -14.66 -5.83
CA GLY A 12 -9.62 -15.13 -4.44
C GLY A 12 -8.34 -14.84 -3.66
N VAL A 13 -7.57 -13.84 -4.09
CA VAL A 13 -6.33 -13.46 -3.41
C VAL A 13 -6.67 -12.78 -2.09
N ALA A 14 -6.09 -13.25 -0.99
CA ALA A 14 -6.27 -12.62 0.32
C ALA A 14 -5.60 -11.24 0.34
N GLY A 15 -6.29 -10.23 0.90
CA GLY A 15 -5.75 -8.88 1.04
C GLY A 15 -4.46 -8.82 1.85
N SER A 16 -4.31 -9.70 2.84
CA SER A 16 -3.06 -9.87 3.60
C SER A 16 -1.87 -10.26 2.73
N ASP A 17 -2.08 -11.13 1.72
CA ASP A 17 -1.01 -11.54 0.81
C ASP A 17 -0.61 -10.38 -0.11
N ILE A 18 -1.59 -9.60 -0.56
CA ILE A 18 -1.36 -8.38 -1.36
C ILE A 18 -0.52 -7.38 -0.55
N ILE A 19 -0.87 -7.15 0.71
CA ILE A 19 -0.14 -6.25 1.61
C ILE A 19 1.29 -6.72 1.82
N ARG A 20 1.48 -8.01 2.09
CA ARG A 20 2.82 -8.60 2.29
C ARG A 20 3.69 -8.49 1.04
N GLN A 21 3.08 -8.63 -0.14
CA GLN A 21 3.76 -8.42 -1.41
C GLN A 21 4.14 -6.95 -1.62
N ILE A 22 3.22 -6.00 -1.34
CA ILE A 22 3.50 -4.56 -1.44
C ILE A 22 4.65 -4.18 -0.49
N HIS A 23 4.61 -4.64 0.76
CA HIS A 23 5.68 -4.41 1.73
C HIS A 23 7.03 -4.87 1.17
N THR A 24 7.10 -6.08 0.63
CA THR A 24 8.33 -6.63 0.02
C THR A 24 8.84 -5.76 -1.13
N GLU A 25 7.95 -5.30 -2.01
CA GLU A 25 8.33 -4.48 -3.18
C GLU A 25 8.77 -3.07 -2.79
N ILE A 26 8.27 -2.49 -1.69
CA ILE A 26 8.76 -1.20 -1.17
C ILE A 26 10.26 -1.25 -0.86
N PHE A 27 10.74 -2.32 -0.22
CA PHE A 27 12.15 -2.43 0.13
C PHE A 27 13.05 -2.70 -1.08
N ARG A 28 12.50 -3.35 -2.11
CA ARG A 28 13.17 -3.58 -3.41
C ARG A 28 13.19 -2.35 -4.31
N ALA A 29 12.32 -1.38 -4.09
CA ALA A 29 12.23 -0.19 -4.92
C ALA A 29 13.50 0.67 -4.82
N ASP A 30 13.90 1.23 -5.96
CA ASP A 30 15.01 2.19 -6.07
C ASP A 30 14.52 3.61 -5.73
N ILE A 31 14.24 3.83 -4.44
CA ILE A 31 13.81 5.12 -3.87
C ILE A 31 14.64 5.43 -2.62
N PRO A 32 14.78 6.73 -2.23
CA PRO A 32 15.52 7.08 -1.02
C PRO A 32 14.95 6.45 0.25
N GLU A 33 15.82 6.12 1.19
CA GLU A 33 15.47 5.42 2.44
C GLU A 33 14.32 6.06 3.24
N PRO A 34 14.24 7.40 3.40
CA PRO A 34 13.12 8.01 4.12
C PRO A 34 11.75 7.70 3.50
N TRP A 35 11.71 7.50 2.18
CA TRP A 35 10.48 7.12 1.49
C TRP A 35 10.13 5.65 1.69
N LYS A 36 11.13 4.76 1.74
CA LYS A 36 10.88 3.36 2.09
C LYS A 36 10.24 3.26 3.47
N ILE A 37 10.78 3.99 4.45
CA ILE A 37 10.24 4.04 5.82
C ILE A 37 8.81 4.56 5.81
N LYS A 38 8.53 5.70 5.15
CA LYS A 38 7.18 6.27 5.09
C LYS A 38 6.17 5.34 4.42
N LEU A 39 6.55 4.67 3.33
CA LEU A 39 5.67 3.74 2.65
C LEU A 39 5.44 2.47 3.47
N ALA A 40 6.48 1.96 4.15
CA ALA A 40 6.37 0.81 5.04
C ALA A 40 5.43 1.09 6.22
N ASP A 41 5.48 2.29 6.80
CA ASP A 41 4.58 2.73 7.87
C ASP A 41 3.11 2.72 7.42
N ILE A 42 2.83 3.30 6.24
CA ILE A 42 1.50 3.27 5.62
C ILE A 42 0.99 1.83 5.44
N VAL A 43 1.84 0.93 4.94
CA VAL A 43 1.47 -0.48 4.72
C VAL A 43 1.25 -1.20 6.05
N GLY A 44 2.11 -0.97 7.04
CA GLY A 44 2.01 -1.57 8.37
C GLY A 44 0.73 -1.17 9.11
N GLU A 45 0.30 0.09 9.01
CA GLU A 45 -0.97 0.55 9.59
C GLU A 45 -2.18 -0.19 8.97
N ILE A 46 -2.16 -0.38 7.65
CA ILE A 46 -3.23 -1.09 6.94
C ILE A 46 -3.23 -2.58 7.31
N ASP A 47 -2.05 -3.21 7.40
CA ASP A 47 -1.90 -4.61 7.81
C ASP A 47 -2.45 -4.82 9.23
N TYR A 48 -2.07 -3.94 10.16
CA TYR A 48 -2.58 -3.96 11.52
C TYR A 48 -4.12 -3.86 11.56
N ARG A 49 -4.72 -2.93 10.82
CA ARG A 49 -6.18 -2.78 10.77
C ARG A 49 -6.88 -4.01 10.20
N LEU A 50 -6.30 -4.67 9.18
CA LEU A 50 -6.86 -5.92 8.67
C LEU A 50 -6.80 -7.04 9.71
N VAL A 51 -5.69 -7.16 10.45
CA VAL A 51 -5.55 -8.13 11.55
C VAL A 51 -6.60 -7.91 12.63
N GLU A 52 -6.94 -6.66 12.94
CA GLU A 52 -8.01 -6.30 13.88
C GLU A 52 -9.43 -6.53 13.32
N GLY A 53 -9.56 -7.02 12.09
CA GLY A 53 -10.85 -7.37 11.47
C GLY A 53 -11.54 -6.20 10.75
N ALA A 54 -10.80 -5.17 10.35
CA ALA A 54 -11.36 -4.10 9.52
C ALA A 54 -11.75 -4.60 8.11
N ASP A 55 -12.70 -3.91 7.49
CA ASP A 55 -13.18 -4.25 6.14
C ASP A 55 -12.06 -4.17 5.10
N GLU A 56 -11.83 -5.29 4.40
CA GLU A 56 -10.73 -5.46 3.46
C GLU A 56 -10.81 -4.49 2.27
N GLU A 57 -11.99 -4.33 1.66
CA GLU A 57 -12.15 -3.47 0.49
C GLU A 57 -11.91 -2.00 0.85
N VAL A 58 -12.38 -1.57 2.03
CA VAL A 58 -12.16 -0.23 2.57
C VAL A 58 -10.69 0.01 2.86
N GLN A 59 -10.02 -0.89 3.58
CA GLN A 59 -8.62 -0.72 3.96
C GLN A 59 -7.69 -0.72 2.75
N LEU A 60 -7.90 -1.61 1.78
CA LEU A 60 -7.07 -1.63 0.57
C LEU A 60 -7.36 -0.42 -0.34
N SER A 61 -8.57 0.12 -0.32
CA SER A 61 -8.87 1.40 -0.98
C SER A 61 -8.13 2.57 -0.29
N ALA A 62 -8.10 2.58 1.05
CA ALA A 62 -7.35 3.55 1.83
C ALA A 62 -5.83 3.46 1.55
N LEU A 63 -5.28 2.25 1.48
CA LEU A 63 -3.89 2.01 1.11
C LEU A 63 -3.55 2.67 -0.23
N LEU A 64 -4.35 2.41 -1.27
CA LEU A 64 -4.12 3.01 -2.59
C LEU A 64 -4.14 4.55 -2.55
N ALA A 65 -5.06 5.14 -1.79
CA ALA A 65 -5.13 6.60 -1.64
C ALA A 65 -3.87 7.17 -0.96
N ARG A 66 -3.43 6.53 0.14
CA ARG A 66 -2.24 6.92 0.91
C ARG A 66 -0.95 6.78 0.09
N LEU A 67 -0.84 5.74 -0.73
CA LEU A 67 0.30 5.56 -1.64
C LEU A 67 0.34 6.65 -2.72
N VAL A 68 -0.82 7.04 -3.26
CA VAL A 68 -0.91 8.15 -4.24
C VAL A 68 -0.53 9.48 -3.60
N GLU A 69 -1.01 9.75 -2.39
CA GLU A 69 -0.65 10.94 -1.61
C GLU A 69 0.87 11.01 -1.39
N ALA A 70 1.48 9.93 -0.91
CA ALA A 70 2.94 9.84 -0.73
C ALA A 70 3.70 10.06 -2.05
N ALA A 71 3.19 9.53 -3.17
CA ALA A 71 3.80 9.72 -4.48
C ALA A 71 3.76 11.18 -4.95
N TYR A 72 2.71 11.94 -4.63
CA TYR A 72 2.66 13.38 -4.93
C TYR A 72 3.70 14.16 -4.13
N GLU A 73 3.93 13.81 -2.86
CA GLU A 73 4.97 14.45 -2.06
C GLU A 73 6.38 14.14 -2.60
N ILE A 74 6.64 12.90 -3.03
CA ILE A 74 7.91 12.52 -3.69
C ILE A 74 8.16 13.39 -4.92
N LYS A 75 7.13 13.58 -5.76
CA LYS A 75 7.23 14.41 -6.97
C LYS A 75 7.34 15.90 -6.66
N GLY A 76 6.68 16.37 -5.61
CA GLY A 76 6.76 17.76 -5.14
C GLY A 76 8.19 18.14 -4.73
N LEU A 77 8.90 17.23 -4.08
CA LEU A 77 10.32 17.42 -3.71
C LEU A 77 11.28 17.43 -4.90
N LYS A 78 10.92 16.85 -6.06
CA LYS A 78 11.74 16.94 -7.28
C LYS A 78 11.58 18.26 -8.03
N LYS A 79 10.65 19.13 -7.62
CA LYS A 79 10.39 20.44 -8.25
C LYS A 79 11.05 21.64 -7.55
N VAL A 80 11.84 21.40 -6.51
CA VAL A 80 12.60 22.43 -5.78
C VAL A 80 14.09 22.22 -6.03
#